data_AF-A0A060CM45-F1
#
_entry.id   AF-A0A060CM45-F1
#
_cell.length_a   1.000
_cell.length_b   1.000
_cell.length_c   1.000
_cell.angle_alpha   90.00
_cell.angle_beta   90.00
_cell.angle_gamma   90.00
#
_symmetry.space_group_name_H-M   'P 1'
#
loop_
_entity.id
_entity.type
_entity.pdbx_description
1 polymer ?
#
loop_
_entity_poly.entity_id
_entity_poly.type
_entity_poly.pdbx_seq_one_letter_code
_entity_poly.pdbx_strand_id
1 'polypeptide(L)'
;ATTAGRRASGPACSGLAWELTGDDAYLLAAERHARDFERRVREEEDLDTHDLGFLYTLSCVAPWRLEQDEAAREAALLAADHLMRRFLEPAGIIQAWGDLSDPGQAGRTIIDSLMNMPLLS
;
A
#
# COMPACT_ATOMS: atom_id res chain seq x y z
N ALA A 1 35.05 12.28 -7.69
CA ALA A 1 33.90 11.54 -8.23
C ALA A 1 33.33 10.69 -7.10
N THR A 2 32.31 11.22 -6.42
CA THR A 2 31.65 10.56 -5.29
C THR A 2 30.25 10.22 -5.78
N THR A 3 30.02 8.97 -6.14
CA THR A 3 28.67 8.41 -6.26
C THR A 3 28.06 8.45 -4.87
N ALA A 4 27.37 9.55 -4.56
CA ALA A 4 26.41 9.57 -3.47
C ALA A 4 25.44 8.42 -3.72
N GLY A 5 25.43 7.43 -2.82
CA GLY A 5 24.53 6.29 -2.91
C GLY A 5 23.11 6.83 -3.03
N ARG A 6 22.46 6.58 -4.18
CA ARG A 6 21.06 6.96 -4.37
C ARG A 6 20.26 6.24 -3.30
N ARG A 7 19.77 6.97 -2.31
CA ARG A 7 18.76 6.46 -1.38
C ARG A 7 17.54 6.15 -2.24
N ALA A 8 17.06 4.90 -2.19
CA ALA A 8 15.80 4.55 -2.83
C ALA A 8 14.68 5.35 -2.14
N SER A 9 13.96 6.17 -2.90
CA SER A 9 12.72 6.79 -2.44
C SER A 9 11.59 5.77 -2.54
N GLY A 10 10.70 5.73 -1.55
CA GLY A 10 9.50 4.89 -1.58
C GLY A 10 8.46 5.37 -2.60
N PRO A 11 7.46 4.54 -2.94
CA PRO A 11 6.49 4.79 -4.02
C PRO A 11 5.85 6.18 -3.94
N ALA A 12 5.34 6.53 -2.76
CA ALA A 12 4.72 7.81 -2.48
C ALA A 12 5.62 9.00 -2.81
N CYS A 13 6.88 8.94 -2.37
CA CYS A 13 7.84 10.00 -2.62
C CYS A 13 8.25 10.07 -4.09
N SER A 14 8.33 8.94 -4.79
CA SER A 14 8.61 8.90 -6.22
C SER A 14 7.47 9.56 -7.03
N GLY A 15 6.21 9.23 -6.75
CA GLY A 15 5.07 9.86 -7.44
C GLY A 15 5.00 11.37 -7.23
N LEU A 16 5.08 11.82 -5.96
CA LEU A 16 5.07 13.25 -5.64
C LEU A 16 6.27 14.00 -6.22
N ALA A 17 7.47 13.39 -6.21
CA ALA A 17 8.64 14.02 -6.80
C ALA A 17 8.49 14.19 -8.31
N TRP A 18 7.89 13.23 -9.01
CA TRP A 18 7.57 13.38 -10.43
C TRP A 18 6.56 14.51 -10.67
N GLU A 19 5.45 14.56 -9.93
CA GLU A 19 4.46 15.65 -10.08
C GLU A 19 5.07 17.04 -9.87
N LEU A 20 6.03 17.17 -8.94
CA LEU A 20 6.69 18.44 -8.63
C LEU A 20 7.77 18.85 -9.63
N THR A 21 8.42 17.88 -10.28
CA THR A 21 9.65 18.15 -11.07
C THR A 21 9.52 17.84 -12.56
N GLY A 22 8.62 16.94 -12.93
CA GLY A 22 8.53 16.35 -14.27
C GLY A 22 9.71 15.46 -14.65
N ASP A 23 10.58 15.05 -13.71
CA ASP A 23 11.72 14.20 -14.02
C ASP A 23 11.31 12.72 -14.12
N ASP A 24 11.41 12.16 -15.34
CA ASP A 24 11.05 10.79 -15.68
C ASP A 24 11.78 9.73 -14.84
N ALA A 25 12.93 10.06 -14.22
CA ALA A 25 13.59 9.14 -13.30
C ALA A 25 12.73 8.80 -12.08
N TYR A 26 11.89 9.74 -11.63
CA TYR A 26 10.94 9.52 -10.54
C TYR A 26 9.71 8.75 -11.00
N LEU A 27 9.21 9.02 -12.22
CA LEU A 27 8.12 8.25 -12.82
C LEU A 27 8.49 6.77 -12.92
N LEU A 28 9.65 6.47 -13.52
CA LEU A 28 10.16 5.11 -13.66
C LEU A 28 10.38 4.43 -12.29
N ALA A 29 10.69 5.19 -11.25
CA ALA A 29 10.77 4.65 -9.89
C ALA A 29 9.39 4.31 -9.32
N ALA A 30 8.40 5.20 -9.50
CA ALA A 30 7.02 4.95 -9.09
C ALA A 30 6.43 3.72 -9.79
N GLU A 31 6.62 3.58 -11.11
CA GLU A 31 6.18 2.42 -11.89
C GLU A 31 6.80 1.11 -11.40
N ARG A 32 8.10 1.11 -11.08
CA ARG A 32 8.76 -0.08 -10.51
C ARG A 32 8.15 -0.49 -9.18
N HIS A 33 7.84 0.49 -8.32
CA HIS A 33 7.16 0.22 -7.05
C HIS A 33 5.76 -0.34 -7.30
N ALA A 34 4.97 0.26 -8.20
CA ALA A 34 3.63 -0.23 -8.53
C ALA A 34 3.65 -1.71 -8.94
N ARG A 35 4.59 -2.10 -9.82
CA ARG A 35 4.77 -3.50 -10.24
C ARG A 35 5.21 -4.42 -9.11
N ASP A 36 6.08 -3.97 -8.22
CA ASP A 36 6.49 -4.78 -7.06
C ASP A 36 5.33 -4.98 -6.09
N PHE A 37 4.52 -3.95 -5.83
CA PHE A 37 3.33 -4.05 -4.98
C PHE A 37 2.23 -4.93 -5.61
N GLU A 38 2.07 -4.88 -6.94
CA GLU A 38 1.23 -5.82 -7.66
C GLU A 38 1.69 -7.27 -7.44
N ARG A 39 2.98 -7.56 -7.68
CA ARG A 39 3.55 -8.89 -7.43
C ARG A 39 3.31 -9.32 -5.99
N ARG A 40 3.65 -8.45 -5.03
CA ARG A 40 3.53 -8.70 -3.59
C ARG A 40 2.11 -9.09 -3.18
N VAL A 41 1.07 -8.42 -3.69
CA VAL A 41 -0.31 -8.77 -3.35
C VAL A 41 -0.75 -10.08 -3.99
N ARG A 42 -0.33 -10.33 -5.24
CA ARG A 42 -0.68 -11.57 -5.96
C ARG A 42 0.00 -12.80 -5.36
N GLU A 43 1.19 -12.63 -4.81
CA GLU A 43 1.96 -13.70 -4.16
C GLU A 43 1.68 -13.80 -2.65
N GLU A 44 0.77 -12.97 -2.12
CA GLU A 44 0.40 -12.88 -0.70
C GLU A 44 1.60 -12.64 0.24
N GLU A 45 2.59 -11.86 -0.19
CA GLU A 45 3.82 -11.59 0.56
C GLU A 45 3.63 -10.45 1.57
N ASP A 46 3.90 -10.72 2.86
CA ASP A 46 3.89 -9.74 3.95
C ASP A 46 2.59 -8.91 4.02
N LEU A 47 1.43 -9.55 3.84
CA LEU A 47 0.11 -8.89 3.87
C LEU A 47 -0.57 -8.91 5.24
N ASP A 48 0.05 -9.50 6.26
CA ASP A 48 -0.49 -9.61 7.63
C ASP A 48 -0.35 -8.31 8.45
N THR A 49 -0.82 -7.21 7.87
CA THR A 49 -0.77 -5.87 8.46
C THR A 49 -2.02 -5.06 8.07
N HIS A 50 -2.39 -4.10 8.90
CA HIS A 50 -3.37 -3.07 8.53
C HIS A 50 -2.81 -2.00 7.59
N ASP A 51 -1.48 -1.92 7.40
CA ASP A 51 -0.81 -0.88 6.61
C ASP A 51 -1.00 -1.02 5.10
N LEU A 52 -1.89 -1.92 4.66
CA LEU A 52 -2.19 -2.12 3.25
C LEU A 52 -2.73 -0.84 2.60
N GLY A 53 -3.43 0.02 3.32
CA GLY A 53 -3.83 1.32 2.79
C GLY A 53 -2.64 2.23 2.47
N PHE A 54 -1.69 2.37 3.39
CA PHE A 54 -0.47 3.14 3.13
C PHE A 54 0.33 2.61 1.95
N LEU A 55 0.43 1.29 1.85
CA LEU A 55 1.19 0.64 0.79
C LEU A 55 0.48 0.83 -0.56
N TYR A 56 -0.79 0.43 -0.67
CA TYR A 56 -1.49 0.29 -1.95
C TYR A 56 -2.22 1.54 -2.43
N THR A 57 -2.61 2.48 -1.55
CA THR A 57 -3.22 3.73 -2.00
C THR A 57 -2.25 4.54 -2.85
N LEU A 58 -0.98 4.62 -2.44
CA LEU A 58 0.01 5.44 -3.14
C LEU A 58 0.75 4.67 -4.25
N SER A 59 0.91 3.35 -4.13
CA SER A 59 1.55 2.54 -5.18
C SER A 59 0.61 2.08 -6.28
N CYS A 60 -0.71 1.94 -6.02
CA CYS A 60 -1.63 1.27 -6.94
C CYS A 60 -2.87 2.11 -7.27
N VAL A 61 -3.50 2.78 -6.28
CA VAL A 61 -4.65 3.65 -6.56
C VAL A 61 -4.23 4.91 -7.34
N ALA A 62 -3.06 5.47 -7.04
CA ALA A 62 -2.56 6.65 -7.75
C ALA A 62 -2.30 6.39 -9.26
N PRO A 63 -1.56 5.34 -9.67
CA PRO A 63 -1.41 4.99 -11.10
C PRO A 63 -2.75 4.73 -11.81
N TRP A 64 -3.69 4.05 -11.15
CA TRP A 64 -5.04 3.89 -11.72
C TRP A 64 -5.71 5.25 -11.99
N ARG A 65 -5.66 6.19 -11.03
CA ARG A 65 -6.28 7.51 -11.18
C ARG A 65 -5.60 8.38 -12.24
N LEU A 66 -4.29 8.27 -12.40
CA LEU A 66 -3.52 9.12 -13.32
C LEU A 66 -3.50 8.57 -14.75
N GLU A 67 -3.32 7.25 -14.89
CA GLU A 67 -3.00 6.61 -16.17
C GLU A 67 -4.01 5.52 -16.59
N GLN A 68 -4.99 5.22 -15.73
CA GLN A 68 -5.95 4.13 -15.93
C GLN A 68 -5.25 2.76 -16.05
N ASP A 69 -4.19 2.54 -15.26
CA ASP A 69 -3.50 1.26 -15.16
C ASP A 69 -4.40 0.20 -14.48
N GLU A 70 -4.96 -0.71 -15.28
CA GLU A 70 -5.84 -1.79 -14.81
C GLU A 70 -5.14 -2.78 -13.89
N ALA A 71 -3.85 -3.06 -14.10
CA ALA A 71 -3.10 -3.98 -13.24
C ALA A 71 -2.93 -3.37 -11.83
N ALA A 72 -2.66 -2.07 -11.77
CA ALA A 72 -2.62 -1.33 -10.52
C ALA A 72 -4.00 -1.29 -9.83
N ARG A 73 -5.09 -1.14 -10.60
CA ARG A 73 -6.46 -1.22 -10.07
C ARG A 73 -6.75 -2.58 -9.45
N GLU A 74 -6.44 -3.67 -10.16
CA GLU A 74 -6.62 -5.02 -9.64
C GLU A 74 -5.82 -5.25 -8.36
N ALA A 75 -4.56 -4.81 -8.32
CA ALA A 75 -3.72 -4.93 -7.15
C ALA A 75 -4.30 -4.18 -5.93
N ALA A 76 -4.83 -2.97 -6.13
CA ALA A 76 -5.47 -2.20 -5.07
C ALA A 76 -6.74 -2.89 -4.53
N LEU A 77 -7.55 -3.49 -5.41
CA LEU A 77 -8.74 -4.24 -4.99
C LEU A 77 -8.38 -5.50 -4.20
N LEU A 78 -7.37 -6.25 -4.63
CA LEU A 78 -6.87 -7.40 -3.88
C LEU A 78 -6.38 -6.97 -2.49
N ALA A 79 -5.62 -5.87 -2.41
CA ALA A 79 -5.15 -5.35 -1.13
C ALA A 79 -6.32 -4.90 -0.23
N ALA A 80 -7.38 -4.32 -0.80
CA ALA A 80 -8.59 -3.97 -0.07
C ALA A 80 -9.30 -5.21 0.49
N ASP A 81 -9.39 -6.29 -0.30
CA ASP A 81 -9.95 -7.57 0.15
C ASP A 81 -9.13 -8.16 1.32
N HIS A 82 -7.79 -8.10 1.23
CA HIS A 82 -6.92 -8.53 2.33
C HIS A 82 -7.07 -7.67 3.59
N LEU A 83 -7.19 -6.35 3.44
CA LEU A 83 -7.43 -5.44 4.56
C LEU A 83 -8.76 -5.73 5.25
N MET A 84 -9.80 -6.04 4.47
CA MET A 84 -11.13 -6.36 5.00
C MET A 84 -11.15 -7.64 5.83
N ARG A 85 -10.28 -8.62 5.55
CA ARG A 85 -10.14 -9.83 6.39
C ARG A 85 -9.76 -9.51 7.83
N ARG A 86 -9.16 -8.34 8.09
CA ARG A 86 -8.74 -7.88 9.42
C ARG A 86 -9.84 -7.10 10.16
N PHE A 87 -11.02 -6.94 9.58
CA PHE A 87 -12.16 -6.28 10.21
C PHE A 87 -12.81 -7.19 11.25
N LEU A 88 -12.95 -6.68 12.47
CA LEU A 88 -13.51 -7.42 13.61
C LEU A 88 -14.92 -6.92 13.93
N GLU A 89 -15.91 -7.75 13.62
CA GLU A 89 -17.28 -7.57 14.11
C GLU A 89 -17.48 -8.22 15.49
N PRO A 90 -18.28 -7.63 16.39
CA PRO A 90 -19.04 -6.38 16.25
C PRO A 90 -18.24 -5.13 16.68
N ALA A 91 -16.95 -5.28 16.98
CA ALA A 91 -16.13 -4.19 17.51
C ALA A 91 -15.98 -3.01 16.53
N GLY A 92 -16.12 -3.26 15.22
CA GLY A 92 -16.08 -2.22 14.20
C GLY A 92 -14.66 -1.65 13.99
N ILE A 93 -13.64 -2.47 14.22
CA ILE A 93 -12.22 -2.08 14.14
C ILE A 93 -11.45 -2.97 13.18
N ILE A 94 -10.34 -2.44 12.67
CA ILE A 94 -9.37 -3.19 11.88
C ILE A 94 -8.21 -3.57 12.80
N GLN A 95 -7.89 -4.87 12.88
CA GLN A 95 -6.78 -5.37 13.67
C GLN A 95 -5.44 -5.00 13.01
N ALA A 96 -4.56 -4.36 13.77
CA ALA A 96 -3.36 -3.72 13.26
C ALA A 96 -2.29 -4.73 12.79
N TRP A 97 -2.02 -5.77 13.58
CA TRP A 97 -1.01 -6.80 13.27
C TRP A 97 -1.36 -8.13 13.92
N GLY A 98 -0.52 -9.14 13.64
CA GLY A 98 -0.58 -10.46 14.28
C GLY A 98 -1.60 -11.39 13.64
N ASP A 99 -1.56 -12.64 14.11
CA ASP A 99 -2.49 -13.68 13.70
C ASP A 99 -3.93 -13.30 14.11
N LEU A 100 -4.87 -13.40 13.16
CA LEU A 100 -6.29 -13.11 13.39
C LEU A 100 -6.96 -14.14 14.29
N SER A 101 -6.36 -15.32 14.43
CA SER A 101 -6.82 -16.41 15.30
C SER A 101 -6.23 -16.36 16.71
N ASP A 102 -5.24 -15.50 16.97
CA ASP A 102 -4.62 -15.34 18.31
C ASP A 102 -5.48 -14.44 19.22
N PRO A 103 -6.13 -14.98 20.26
CA PRO A 103 -6.97 -14.20 21.16
C PRO A 103 -6.20 -13.12 21.96
N GLY A 104 -4.88 -13.26 22.12
CA GLY A 104 -4.03 -12.29 22.82
C GLY A 104 -3.69 -11.04 22.00
N GLN A 105 -3.84 -11.12 20.67
CA GLN A 105 -3.63 -10.03 19.73
C GLN A 105 -4.94 -9.53 19.12
N ALA A 106 -6.00 -10.35 19.14
CA ALA A 106 -7.32 -9.98 18.67
C ALA A 106 -7.79 -8.64 19.25
N GLY A 107 -8.28 -7.77 18.37
CA GLY A 107 -8.80 -6.46 18.75
C GLY A 107 -7.75 -5.38 19.04
N ARG A 108 -6.45 -5.67 18.88
CA ARG A 108 -5.43 -4.62 18.91
C ARG A 108 -5.53 -3.77 17.66
N THR A 109 -5.85 -2.50 17.86
CA THR A 109 -5.86 -1.48 16.80
C THR A 109 -5.09 -0.26 17.28
N ILE A 110 -4.56 0.50 16.33
CA ILE A 110 -3.82 1.74 16.57
C ILE A 110 -4.38 2.86 15.67
N ILE A 111 -4.03 4.11 16.00
CA ILE A 111 -4.70 5.30 15.44
C ILE A 111 -4.51 5.46 13.92
N ASP A 112 -3.36 5.03 13.41
CA ASP A 112 -3.00 4.98 11.99
C ASP A 112 -3.81 3.96 11.18
N SER A 113 -4.54 3.02 11.80
CA SER A 113 -5.56 2.23 11.09
C SER A 113 -6.56 3.12 10.34
N LEU A 114 -6.88 4.32 10.86
CA LEU A 114 -7.77 5.27 10.21
C LEU A 114 -7.25 5.74 8.84
N MET A 115 -5.92 5.86 8.71
CA MET A 115 -5.29 6.30 7.47
C MET A 115 -5.27 5.19 6.40
N ASN A 116 -5.52 3.94 6.79
CA ASN A 116 -5.62 2.82 5.88
C ASN A 116 -7.05 2.62 5.31
N MET A 117 -8.05 3.25 5.93
CA MET A 117 -9.46 3.10 5.55
C MET A 117 -9.82 3.63 4.16
N PRO A 118 -9.18 4.70 3.63
CA PRO A 118 -9.46 5.18 2.28
C PRO A 118 -9.20 4.15 1.16
N LEU A 119 -8.48 3.06 1.43
CA LEU A 119 -8.37 1.95 0.45
C LEU A 119 -9.71 1.22 0.25
N LEU A 120 -10.61 1.29 1.22
CA LEU A 120 -11.89 0.57 1.25
C LEU A 120 -13.06 1.39 0.67
N SER A 121 -12.82 2.63 0.24
CA SER A 121 -13.84 3.57 -0.30
C SER A 121 -13.71 3.77 -1.79
#